data_AF-A0A816VJ60-F1
#
_entry.id   AF-A0A816VJ60-F1
#
_cell.length_a   1.000
_cell.length_b   1.000
_cell.length_c   1.000
_cell.angle_alpha   90.00
_cell.angle_beta   90.00
_cell.angle_gamma   90.00
#
_symmetry.space_group_name_H-M   'P 1'
#
loop_
_entity.id
_entity.type
_entity.pdbx_description
1 polymer ?
#
loop_
_entity_poly.entity_id
_entity_poly.type
_entity_poly.pdbx_seq_one_letter_code
_entity_poly.pdbx_strand_id
1 'polypeptide(L)'
;MIAVCDNNFSDDELAYLSYFNLFYAFRTIISSTVLSETQKHRAQNIIDHLLPFMRIGLDLSHKYKVMEKKEIILNEDYRASFDCDSLSIDSIWYLRRWPLDLIDWPQFNSDRLDISMNKPASQCQNEFQSLELIPPDERSSHRWNSAIYDVDDGDGFNALDSSSFLIAYWGMRYFNLLEL
;
A
#
# COMPACT_ATOMS: atom_id res chain seq x y z
N MET A 1 -2.12 -20.09 -3.68
CA MET A 1 -2.81 -18.80 -3.55
C MET A 1 -4.00 -18.85 -4.50
N ILE A 2 -4.99 -19.67 -4.17
CA ILE A 2 -6.27 -19.63 -4.87
C ILE A 2 -7.07 -18.45 -4.32
N ALA A 3 -7.73 -17.76 -5.24
CA ALA A 3 -8.32 -16.46 -5.02
C ALA A 3 -9.50 -16.53 -4.06
N VAL A 4 -9.40 -15.80 -2.95
CA VAL A 4 -10.57 -15.38 -2.18
C VAL A 4 -11.33 -14.39 -3.06
N CYS A 5 -12.65 -14.51 -3.15
CA CYS A 5 -13.50 -13.55 -3.88
C CYS A 5 -13.39 -12.11 -3.34
N ASP A 6 -12.60 -11.88 -2.29
CA ASP A 6 -12.28 -10.58 -1.75
C ASP A 6 -11.04 -9.99 -2.46
N ASN A 7 -11.31 -9.12 -3.44
CA ASN A 7 -10.33 -8.32 -4.18
C ASN A 7 -10.31 -6.85 -3.73
N ASN A 8 -11.16 -6.52 -2.75
CA ASN A 8 -11.16 -5.25 -2.04
C ASN A 8 -10.04 -5.34 -0.99
N PHE A 9 -9.00 -4.53 -1.17
CA PHE A 9 -7.90 -4.43 -0.21
C PHE A 9 -7.97 -3.10 0.57
N SER A 10 -9.18 -2.58 0.85
CA SER A 10 -9.38 -1.29 1.54
C SER A 10 -8.73 -1.22 2.89
N ASP A 11 -9.11 -2.20 3.71
CA ASP A 11 -8.71 -2.28 5.10
C ASP A 11 -7.22 -2.60 5.17
N ASP A 12 -6.74 -3.22 4.11
CA ASP A 12 -5.37 -3.59 3.90
C ASP A 12 -4.46 -2.41 3.57
N GLU A 13 -4.83 -1.62 2.58
CA GLU A 13 -4.07 -0.48 2.11
C GLU A 13 -4.10 0.64 3.14
N LEU A 14 -5.27 0.95 3.71
CA LEU A 14 -5.40 2.01 4.72
C LEU A 14 -4.62 1.68 5.99
N ALA A 15 -4.68 0.42 6.45
CA ALA A 15 -3.90 0.00 7.60
C ALA A 15 -2.40 0.12 7.30
N TYR A 16 -1.90 -0.33 6.15
CA TYR A 16 -0.45 -0.41 5.93
C TYR A 16 0.18 0.89 5.41
N LEU A 17 -0.55 1.68 4.62
CA LEU A 17 -0.10 2.98 4.08
C LEU A 17 0.25 3.96 5.19
N SER A 18 -0.53 3.97 6.27
CA SER A 18 -0.32 4.83 7.43
C SER A 18 0.95 4.46 8.20
N TYR A 19 1.37 3.19 8.19
CA TYR A 19 2.60 2.73 8.83
C TYR A 19 3.84 2.87 7.94
N PHE A 20 3.75 2.57 6.65
CA PHE A 20 4.91 2.52 5.76
C PHE A 20 5.60 3.88 5.61
N ASN A 21 4.84 4.91 5.25
CA ASN A 21 5.37 6.28 5.12
C ASN A 21 5.94 6.80 6.43
N LEU A 22 5.31 6.43 7.54
CA LEU A 22 5.74 6.82 8.86
C LEU A 22 7.05 6.14 9.26
N PHE A 23 7.21 4.84 9.00
CA PHE A 23 8.46 4.11 9.25
C PHE A 23 9.60 4.55 8.33
N TYR A 24 9.33 4.76 7.04
CA TYR A 24 10.34 5.27 6.11
C TYR A 24 10.78 6.69 6.49
N ALA A 25 9.84 7.56 6.82
CA ALA A 25 10.13 8.90 7.34
C ALA A 25 10.98 8.79 8.62
N PHE A 26 10.59 7.95 9.59
CA PHE A 26 11.35 7.76 10.83
C PHE A 26 12.76 7.20 10.61
N ARG A 27 12.93 6.22 9.73
CA ARG A 27 14.26 5.67 9.37
C ARG A 27 15.14 6.74 8.73
N THR A 28 14.57 7.52 7.81
CA THR A 28 15.26 8.63 7.14
C THR A 28 15.62 9.73 8.14
N ILE A 29 14.74 10.04 9.09
CA ILE A 29 14.94 11.07 10.12
C ILE A 29 16.03 10.67 11.11
N ILE A 30 16.02 9.44 11.61
CA ILE A 30 17.05 8.95 12.55
C ILE A 30 18.43 8.92 11.88
N SER A 31 18.49 8.56 10.60
CA SER A 31 19.75 8.43 9.86
C SER A 31 20.23 9.72 9.19
N SER A 32 19.41 10.77 9.15
CA SER A 32 19.71 12.01 8.46
C SER A 32 20.74 12.86 9.22
N THR A 33 21.78 13.28 8.50
CA THR A 33 22.75 14.29 8.96
C THR A 33 22.25 15.72 8.78
N VAL A 34 21.09 15.92 8.12
CA VAL A 34 20.55 17.23 7.73
C VAL A 34 19.64 17.82 8.82
N LEU A 35 19.05 16.99 9.68
CA LEU A 35 18.11 17.45 10.72
C LEU A 35 18.81 18.05 11.94
N SER A 36 18.19 19.08 12.52
CA SER A 36 18.64 19.68 13.78
C SER A 36 18.46 18.72 14.97
N GLU A 37 19.24 18.91 16.03
CA GLU A 37 19.15 18.08 17.25
C GLU A 37 17.77 18.14 17.91
N THR A 38 17.08 19.29 17.80
CA THR A 38 15.71 19.43 18.32
C THR A 38 14.71 18.59 17.53
N GLN A 39 14.84 18.51 16.20
CA GLN A 39 14.00 17.67 15.34
C GLN A 39 14.25 16.19 15.61
N LYS A 40 15.52 15.79 15.73
CA LYS A 40 15.88 14.40 16.09
C LYS A 40 15.30 14.00 17.43
N HIS A 41 15.41 14.85 18.44
CA HIS A 41 14.87 14.58 19.77
C HIS A 41 13.33 14.46 19.76
N ARG A 42 12.64 15.32 19.02
CA ARG A 42 11.17 15.23 18.85
C ARG A 42 10.75 13.94 18.14
N ALA A 43 11.45 13.59 17.06
CA ALA A 43 11.20 12.36 16.33
C ALA A 43 11.40 11.13 17.23
N GLN A 44 12.48 11.10 18.01
CA GLN A 44 12.76 10.03 18.96
C GLN A 44 11.63 9.88 19.98
N ASN A 45 11.17 10.99 20.58
CA ASN A 45 10.06 10.96 21.52
C ASN A 45 8.77 10.40 20.87
N ILE A 46 8.44 10.81 19.64
CA ILE A 46 7.26 10.29 18.93
C ILE A 46 7.40 8.77 18.70
N ILE A 47 8.58 8.32 18.27
CA ILE A 47 8.85 6.89 18.05
C ILE A 47 8.69 6.12 19.35
N ASP A 48 9.31 6.56 20.44
CA ASP A 48 9.26 5.85 21.73
C ASP A 48 7.83 5.70 22.26
N HIS A 49 6.96 6.69 22.00
CA HIS A 49 5.58 6.69 22.48
C HIS A 49 4.60 6.00 21.52
N LEU A 50 4.76 6.12 20.20
CA LEU A 50 3.81 5.56 19.22
C LEU A 50 4.19 4.15 18.76
N LEU A 51 5.48 3.83 18.68
CA LEU A 51 5.97 2.55 18.16
C LEU A 51 5.32 1.32 18.84
N PRO A 52 5.13 1.28 20.17
CA PRO A 52 4.48 0.13 20.81
C PRO A 52 3.04 -0.08 20.32
N PHE A 53 2.26 1.00 20.21
CA PHE A 53 0.86 0.94 19.77
C PHE A 53 0.74 0.60 18.30
N MET A 54 1.60 1.20 17.46
CA MET A 54 1.63 0.92 16.03
C MET A 54 2.05 -0.52 15.72
N ARG A 55 3.00 -1.08 16.47
CA ARG A 55 3.38 -2.49 16.35
C ARG A 55 2.21 -3.42 16.69
N ILE A 56 1.44 -3.12 17.73
CA ILE A 56 0.25 -3.89 18.09
C ILE A 56 -0.81 -3.80 16.98
N GLY A 57 -1.11 -2.60 16.49
CA GLY A 57 -2.08 -2.39 15.40
C GLY A 57 -1.68 -3.11 14.11
N LEU A 58 -0.39 -3.05 13.75
CA LEU A 58 0.15 -3.74 12.59
C LEU A 58 0.08 -5.27 12.74
N ASP A 59 0.48 -5.81 13.90
CA ASP A 59 0.42 -7.25 14.20
C ASP A 59 -1.03 -7.77 14.17
N LEU A 60 -1.98 -7.01 14.72
CA LEU A 60 -3.41 -7.35 14.67
C LEU A 60 -3.94 -7.31 13.24
N SER A 61 -3.72 -6.22 12.51
CA SER A 61 -4.15 -6.09 11.11
C SER A 61 -3.58 -7.24 10.26
N HIS A 62 -2.32 -7.60 10.45
CA HIS A 62 -1.71 -8.73 9.77
C HIS A 62 -2.36 -10.06 10.14
N LYS A 63 -2.58 -10.33 11.44
CA LYS A 63 -3.25 -11.56 11.91
C LYS A 63 -4.64 -11.70 11.29
N TYR A 64 -5.45 -10.64 11.26
CA TYR A 64 -6.77 -10.66 10.64
C TYR A 64 -6.69 -10.98 9.15
N LYS A 65 -5.78 -10.35 8.41
CA LYS A 65 -5.57 -10.63 6.98
C LYS A 65 -5.12 -12.05 6.69
N VAL A 66 -4.20 -12.58 7.49
CA VAL A 66 -3.75 -13.97 7.34
C VAL A 66 -4.91 -14.92 7.60
N MET A 67 -5.84 -14.60 8.51
CA MET A 67 -7.04 -15.41 8.71
C MET A 67 -8.04 -15.30 7.56
N GLU A 68 -8.24 -14.10 7.01
CA GLU A 68 -9.21 -13.82 5.93
C GLU A 68 -8.75 -14.35 4.56
N LYS A 69 -7.46 -14.23 4.23
CA LYS A 69 -6.90 -14.59 2.92
C LYS A 69 -6.34 -16.02 2.86
N LYS A 70 -6.57 -16.82 3.91
CA LYS A 70 -6.11 -18.19 3.98
C LYS A 70 -7.02 -19.10 3.14
N GLU A 71 -6.44 -19.78 2.15
CA GLU A 71 -6.97 -21.09 1.75
C GLU A 71 -6.93 -22.00 2.97
N ILE A 72 -7.99 -22.75 3.27
CA ILE A 72 -8.02 -23.74 4.36
C ILE A 72 -6.90 -24.79 4.15
N ILE A 73 -5.68 -24.45 4.54
CA ILE A 73 -4.53 -25.34 4.61
C ILE A 73 -4.15 -25.37 6.08
N LEU A 74 -4.62 -26.41 6.76
CA LEU A 74 -4.64 -26.56 8.21
C LEU A 74 -3.27 -26.83 8.86
N ASN A 75 -2.14 -26.83 8.14
CA ASN A 75 -0.98 -27.61 8.61
C ASN A 75 0.42 -26.97 8.59
N GLU A 76 0.60 -25.66 8.42
CA GLU A 76 1.95 -25.09 8.55
C GLU A 76 2.00 -23.88 9.49
N ASP A 77 2.92 -23.96 10.46
CA ASP A 77 3.32 -22.91 11.40
C ASP A 77 4.01 -21.78 10.61
N TYR A 78 3.21 -20.97 9.92
CA TYR A 78 3.69 -19.82 9.17
C TYR A 78 4.05 -18.69 10.12
N ARG A 79 5.36 -18.49 10.36
CA ARG A 79 5.89 -17.28 10.99
C ARG A 79 6.32 -16.30 9.91
N ALA A 80 5.47 -15.31 9.64
CA ALA A 80 5.82 -14.22 8.73
C ALA A 80 6.89 -13.32 9.38
N SER A 81 8.08 -13.25 8.77
CA SER A 81 9.07 -12.23 9.10
C SER A 81 8.88 -11.03 8.17
N PHE A 82 8.70 -9.83 8.73
CA PHE A 82 8.69 -8.59 7.96
C PHE A 82 10.09 -8.31 7.40
N ASP A 83 10.28 -8.55 6.10
CA ASP A 83 11.43 -8.00 5.40
C ASP A 83 11.16 -6.53 5.07
N CYS A 84 11.60 -5.67 5.99
CA CYS A 84 11.42 -4.22 5.86
C CYS A 84 12.13 -3.65 4.63
N ASP A 85 13.22 -4.28 4.16
CA ASP A 85 13.98 -3.78 3.03
C ASP A 85 13.25 -4.10 1.72
N SER A 86 12.71 -5.33 1.55
CA SER A 86 11.86 -5.68 0.41
C SER A 86 10.64 -4.76 0.31
N LEU A 87 9.90 -4.59 1.41
CA LEU A 87 8.71 -3.71 1.43
C LEU A 87 9.05 -2.26 1.10
N SER A 88 10.24 -1.81 1.50
CA SER A 88 10.71 -0.47 1.17
C SER A 88 10.97 -0.29 -0.32
N ILE A 89 11.57 -1.30 -0.95
CA ILE A 89 11.83 -1.33 -2.39
C ILE A 89 10.52 -1.32 -3.18
N ASP A 90 9.57 -2.16 -2.80
CA ASP A 90 8.26 -2.26 -3.47
C ASP A 90 7.47 -0.95 -3.37
N SER A 91 7.49 -0.30 -2.20
CA SER A 91 6.80 0.97 -2.01
C SER A 91 7.46 2.11 -2.80
N ILE A 92 8.79 2.14 -2.88
CA ILE A 92 9.52 3.10 -3.72
C ILE A 92 9.19 2.86 -5.19
N TRP A 93 9.19 1.59 -5.64
CA TRP A 93 8.81 1.23 -7.00
C TRP A 93 7.38 1.70 -7.32
N TYR A 94 6.43 1.42 -6.43
CA TYR A 94 5.03 1.77 -6.59
C TYR A 94 4.82 3.28 -6.67
N LEU A 95 5.41 4.05 -5.74
CA LEU A 95 5.31 5.52 -5.73
C LEU A 95 6.00 6.17 -6.93
N ARG A 96 7.10 5.61 -7.43
CA ARG A 96 7.79 6.10 -8.64
C ARG A 96 6.96 5.92 -9.90
N ARG A 97 6.11 4.90 -9.93
CA ARG A 97 5.21 4.58 -11.05
C ARG A 97 3.81 5.10 -10.81
N TRP A 98 3.55 5.83 -9.73
CA TRP A 98 2.24 6.41 -9.49
C TRP A 98 1.92 7.45 -10.57
N PRO A 99 0.73 7.41 -11.20
CA PRO A 99 0.40 8.34 -12.26
C PRO A 99 0.38 9.78 -11.72
N LEU A 100 1.08 10.67 -12.43
CA LEU A 100 1.09 12.11 -12.10
C LEU A 100 -0.19 12.81 -12.55
N ASP A 101 -0.81 12.28 -13.61
CA ASP A 101 -2.15 12.70 -13.99
C ASP A 101 -3.14 12.11 -12.98
N LEU A 102 -4.05 12.95 -12.51
CA LEU A 102 -5.08 12.53 -11.57
C LEU A 102 -6.34 12.05 -12.29
N ILE A 103 -6.47 12.31 -13.60
CA ILE A 103 -7.59 11.80 -14.40
C ILE A 103 -7.48 10.27 -14.47
N ASP A 104 -8.59 9.62 -14.17
CA ASP A 104 -8.69 8.17 -14.25
C ASP A 104 -9.03 7.74 -15.68
N TRP A 105 -7.99 7.63 -16.50
CA TRP A 105 -8.13 7.30 -17.91
C TRP A 105 -8.57 5.84 -18.11
N PRO A 106 -9.45 5.58 -19.12
CA PRO A 106 -9.89 4.23 -19.41
C PRO A 106 -8.70 3.38 -19.86
N GLN A 107 -8.48 2.27 -19.18
CA GLN A 107 -7.42 1.32 -19.45
C GLN A 107 -8.03 -0.06 -19.68
N PHE A 108 -7.69 -0.68 -20.82
CA PHE A 108 -8.13 -2.03 -21.17
C PHE A 108 -6.91 -2.95 -21.30
N ASN A 109 -6.57 -3.66 -20.22
CA ASN A 109 -5.44 -4.58 -20.19
C ASN A 109 -5.84 -6.04 -20.40
N SER A 110 -7.12 -6.38 -20.55
CA SER A 110 -7.56 -7.76 -20.76
C SER A 110 -7.00 -8.43 -22.01
N ASP A 111 -6.66 -7.63 -23.04
CA ASP A 111 -6.03 -8.09 -24.29
C ASP A 111 -4.51 -8.32 -24.18
N ARG A 112 -3.89 -7.95 -23.05
CA ARG A 112 -2.44 -8.11 -22.84
C ARG A 112 -2.07 -9.58 -22.68
N LEU A 113 -1.20 -10.06 -23.57
CA LEU A 113 -0.72 -11.44 -23.56
C LEU A 113 0.28 -11.76 -22.44
N ASP A 114 0.88 -10.73 -21.84
CA ASP A 114 1.83 -10.85 -20.73
C ASP A 114 1.14 -10.95 -19.36
N ILE A 115 -0.17 -10.66 -19.27
CA ILE A 115 -0.92 -10.71 -18.02
C ILE A 115 -1.57 -12.08 -17.82
N SER A 116 -1.29 -12.70 -16.68
CA SER A 116 -1.95 -13.94 -16.30
C SER A 116 -3.25 -13.66 -15.56
N MET A 117 -4.38 -14.17 -16.08
CA MET A 117 -5.71 -13.94 -15.51
C MET A 117 -6.05 -14.87 -14.33
N ASN A 118 -6.60 -14.29 -13.28
CA ASN A 118 -7.15 -14.96 -12.12
C ASN A 118 -8.61 -15.36 -12.40
N LYS A 119 -8.79 -16.50 -13.07
CA LYS A 119 -10.12 -16.99 -13.49
C LYS A 119 -11.12 -17.14 -12.32
N PRO A 120 -10.74 -17.71 -11.15
CA PRO A 120 -11.67 -17.80 -10.03
C PRO A 120 -12.16 -16.43 -9.52
N ALA A 121 -11.25 -15.47 -9.31
CA ALA A 121 -11.64 -14.11 -8.89
C ALA A 121 -12.51 -13.43 -9.94
N SER A 122 -12.13 -13.56 -11.21
CA SER A 122 -12.86 -12.98 -12.33
C SER A 122 -14.31 -13.47 -12.40
N GLN A 123 -14.53 -14.75 -12.09
CA GLN A 123 -15.86 -15.35 -12.03
C GLN A 123 -16.68 -14.88 -10.82
N CYS A 124 -16.04 -14.69 -9.65
CA CYS A 124 -16.77 -14.19 -8.46
C CYS A 124 -17.29 -12.77 -8.66
N GLN A 125 -16.47 -11.91 -9.26
CA GLN A 125 -16.72 -10.46 -9.36
C GLN A 125 -17.36 -10.05 -10.70
N ASN A 126 -17.39 -10.96 -11.68
CA ASN A 126 -17.84 -10.67 -13.04
C ASN A 126 -17.02 -9.54 -13.71
N GLU A 127 -15.71 -9.54 -13.44
CA GLU A 127 -14.70 -8.58 -13.91
C GLU A 127 -13.44 -9.34 -14.33
N PHE A 128 -12.52 -8.74 -15.09
CA PHE A 128 -11.25 -9.40 -15.43
C PHE A 128 -10.19 -9.09 -14.38
N GLN A 129 -9.75 -10.10 -13.65
CA GLN A 129 -8.79 -9.94 -12.55
C GLN A 129 -7.45 -10.57 -12.92
N SER A 130 -6.36 -9.87 -12.65
CA SER A 130 -4.99 -10.36 -12.83
C SER A 130 -4.53 -11.23 -11.64
N LEU A 131 -3.60 -12.14 -11.89
CA LEU A 131 -2.91 -12.91 -10.85
C LEU A 131 -1.76 -12.12 -10.21
N GLU A 132 -1.18 -11.19 -10.96
CA GLU A 132 -0.04 -10.36 -10.56
C GLU A 132 -0.44 -8.89 -10.64
N LEU A 133 0.15 -8.07 -9.77
CA LEU A 133 -0.15 -6.64 -9.73
C LEU A 133 0.35 -5.95 -11.01
N ILE A 134 -0.57 -5.31 -11.75
CA ILE A 134 -0.21 -4.44 -12.87
C ILE A 134 0.46 -3.17 -12.31
N PRO A 135 1.56 -2.68 -12.95
CA PRO A 135 2.19 -1.44 -12.56
C PRO A 135 1.20 -0.26 -12.43
N PRO A 136 1.33 0.61 -11.42
CA PRO A 136 0.36 1.69 -11.17
C PRO A 136 0.18 2.67 -12.34
N ASP A 137 1.20 2.83 -13.18
CA ASP A 137 1.22 3.66 -14.39
C ASP A 137 0.54 2.99 -15.60
N GLU A 138 0.16 1.72 -15.49
CA GLU A 138 -0.38 0.90 -16.59
C GLU A 138 -1.82 0.41 -16.29
N ARG A 139 -2.49 0.93 -15.28
CA ARG A 139 -3.85 0.59 -14.87
C ARG A 139 -4.66 1.81 -14.46
N SER A 140 -5.98 1.64 -14.33
CA SER A 140 -6.85 2.61 -13.65
C SER A 140 -6.28 2.99 -12.28
N SER A 141 -6.50 4.25 -11.92
CA SER A 141 -5.93 4.85 -10.72
C SER A 141 -6.74 4.45 -9.48
N HIS A 142 -6.56 3.19 -9.10
CA HIS A 142 -7.14 2.57 -7.91
C HIS A 142 -6.34 2.88 -6.64
N ARG A 143 -7.05 3.20 -5.55
CA ARG A 143 -6.47 3.44 -4.22
C ARG A 143 -7.46 3.09 -3.11
N TRP A 144 -6.92 2.74 -1.95
CA TRP A 144 -7.67 2.43 -0.75
C TRP A 144 -8.62 1.25 -1.01
N ASN A 145 -9.89 1.51 -1.31
CA ASN A 145 -10.95 0.52 -1.47
C ASN A 145 -11.24 0.18 -2.93
N SER A 146 -10.18 -0.06 -3.68
CA SER A 146 -10.30 -0.31 -5.11
C SER A 146 -9.73 -1.68 -5.48
N ALA A 147 -10.28 -2.29 -6.52
CA ALA A 147 -9.82 -3.57 -7.03
C ALA A 147 -8.54 -3.39 -7.85
N ILE A 148 -7.38 -3.30 -7.18
CA ILE A 148 -6.07 -3.07 -7.83
C ILE A 148 -5.64 -4.16 -8.82
N TYR A 149 -6.31 -5.32 -8.80
CA TYR A 149 -6.09 -6.42 -9.74
C TYR A 149 -7.04 -6.40 -10.92
N ASP A 150 -8.03 -5.50 -10.95
CA ASP A 150 -8.84 -5.30 -12.13
C ASP A 150 -7.94 -4.82 -13.28
N VAL A 151 -8.12 -5.43 -14.44
CA VAL A 151 -7.31 -5.18 -15.63
C VAL A 151 -8.00 -4.17 -16.55
N ASP A 152 -9.32 -4.02 -16.46
CA ASP A 152 -10.14 -3.19 -17.35
C ASP A 152 -11.01 -2.21 -16.56
N ASP A 153 -10.58 -0.96 -16.44
CA ASP A 153 -11.32 0.05 -15.68
C ASP A 153 -10.98 1.50 -16.10
N GLY A 154 -11.67 2.48 -15.54
CA GLY A 154 -11.52 3.90 -15.80
C GLY A 154 -12.49 4.39 -16.87
N ASP A 155 -12.93 5.65 -16.75
CA ASP A 155 -13.91 6.26 -17.67
C ASP A 155 -13.46 7.58 -18.29
N GLY A 156 -12.37 8.16 -17.80
CA GLY A 156 -11.84 9.46 -18.22
C GLY A 156 -12.68 10.67 -17.76
N PHE A 157 -13.71 10.45 -16.94
CA PHE A 157 -14.58 11.51 -16.41
C PHE A 157 -14.35 11.77 -14.92
N ASN A 158 -13.65 10.87 -14.24
CA ASN A 158 -13.26 11.02 -12.85
C ASN A 158 -11.80 11.46 -12.71
N ALA A 159 -11.52 12.15 -11.61
CA ALA A 159 -10.17 12.48 -11.22
C ALA A 159 -9.98 12.18 -9.74
N LEU A 160 -8.81 11.62 -9.41
CA LEU A 160 -8.37 11.43 -8.05
C LEU A 160 -7.96 12.75 -7.39
N ASP A 161 -7.82 12.71 -6.08
CA ASP A 161 -7.12 13.76 -5.33
C ASP A 161 -5.67 13.35 -5.00
N SER A 162 -4.87 14.31 -4.55
CA SER A 162 -3.45 14.11 -4.24
C SER A 162 -3.17 13.50 -2.85
N SER A 163 -4.17 12.93 -2.17
CA SER A 163 -4.04 12.45 -0.78
C SER A 163 -2.97 11.36 -0.60
N SER A 164 -2.72 10.53 -1.63
CA SER A 164 -1.68 9.49 -1.59
C SER A 164 -0.30 10.07 -1.22
N PHE A 165 0.01 11.30 -1.65
CA PHE A 165 1.25 12.00 -1.29
C PHE A 165 1.06 12.97 -0.13
N LEU A 166 -0.11 13.65 -0.08
CA LEU A 166 -0.35 14.68 0.92
C LEU A 166 -0.44 14.12 2.34
N ILE A 167 -0.94 12.90 2.55
CA ILE A 167 -1.06 12.32 3.89
C ILE A 167 0.32 12.16 4.56
N ALA A 168 1.33 11.73 3.80
CA ALA A 168 2.71 11.62 4.26
C ALA A 168 3.30 13.00 4.56
N TYR A 169 3.15 13.94 3.60
CA TYR A 169 3.63 15.31 3.77
C TYR A 169 3.03 16.01 5.01
N TRP A 170 1.71 15.98 5.15
CA TRP A 170 1.03 16.62 6.28
C TRP A 170 1.33 15.92 7.60
N GLY A 171 1.49 14.59 7.60
CA GLY A 171 1.98 13.86 8.76
C GLY A 171 3.35 14.37 9.21
N MET A 172 4.30 14.50 8.28
CA MET A 172 5.63 15.02 8.59
C MET A 172 5.60 16.49 9.06
N ARG A 173 4.74 17.32 8.47
CA ARG A 173 4.54 18.72 8.91
C ARG A 173 3.94 18.79 10.32
N TYR A 174 2.91 18.00 10.61
CA TYR A 174 2.26 17.95 11.91
C TYR A 174 3.24 17.58 13.03
N PHE A 175 4.14 16.63 12.75
CA PHE A 175 5.19 16.22 13.69
C PHE A 175 6.44 17.13 13.69
N ASN A 176 6.43 18.25 12.96
CA ASN A 176 7.56 19.18 12.81
C ASN A 176 8.85 18.52 12.29
N LEU A 177 8.72 17.59 11.34
CA LEU A 177 9.82 16.83 10.73
C LEU A 177 10.30 17.44 9.40
N LEU A 178 9.57 18.41 8.85
CA LEU A 178 9.94 19.18 7.67
C LEU A 178 10.06 20.66 8.05
N GLU A 179 11.16 21.29 7.64
CA GLU A 179 11.32 22.75 7.64
C GLU A 179 10.77 23.37 6.34
N LEU A 180 10.48 24.67 6.38
CA LEU A 180 10.03 25.47 5.22
C LEU A 180 11.23 25.92 4.38
#